data_AF-A0A9E3V4Y9-F1
#
_entry.id   AF-A0A9E3V4Y9-F1
#
_cell.length_a   1.000
_cell.length_b   1.000
_cell.length_c   1.000
_cell.angle_alpha   90.00
_cell.angle_beta   90.00
_cell.angle_gamma   90.00
#
_symmetry.space_group_name_H-M   'P 1'
#
loop_
_entity.id
_entity.type
_entity.pdbx_description
1 polymer ?
#
loop_
_entity_poly.entity_id
_entity_poly.type
_entity_poly.pdbx_seq_one_letter_code
_entity_poly.pdbx_strand_id
1 'polypeptide(L)'
;MKKVFTTGQVAKICKVAPRTVSKWFDSGRLRGYRIPGSQDRRIPREHLLRFLKEHGMPLGDLEAEVYNKVLVVGADAPLLAILREHLRESDDFRIETAASGFEAGIRAESFHPDCIVIDLAVGRIEAGQIAQNLRKSPDHADTILIAITSDEPGEEIYALGFNDAFKKPFDGALLAERIRRLISQKKADEP
;
A
#
# COMPACT_ATOMS: atom_id res chain seq x y z
N MET A 1 15.17 -2.23 7.34
CA MET A 1 14.99 -1.70 5.96
C MET A 1 16.21 -0.93 5.44
N LYS A 2 16.62 -1.12 4.17
CA LYS A 2 17.78 -0.41 3.58
C LYS A 2 17.38 0.97 3.06
N LYS A 3 17.88 2.04 3.71
CA LYS A 3 17.63 3.44 3.30
C LYS A 3 18.43 3.88 2.06
N VAL A 4 19.41 3.09 1.66
CA VAL A 4 20.38 3.42 0.60
C VAL A 4 20.67 2.19 -0.24
N PHE A 5 20.69 2.37 -1.57
CA PHE A 5 20.94 1.32 -2.56
C PHE A 5 22.29 1.50 -3.25
N THR A 6 22.92 0.39 -3.65
CA THR A 6 24.05 0.39 -4.58
C THR A 6 23.54 0.41 -6.02
N THR A 7 24.40 0.75 -6.98
CA THR A 7 24.07 0.71 -8.42
C THR A 7 23.62 -0.68 -8.86
N GLY A 8 24.22 -1.74 -8.33
CA GLY A 8 23.83 -3.12 -8.62
C GLY A 8 22.43 -3.47 -8.10
N GLN A 9 22.05 -2.96 -6.93
CA GLN A 9 20.70 -3.16 -6.40
C GLN A 9 19.66 -2.42 -7.22
N VAL A 10 19.91 -1.14 -7.55
CA VAL A 10 19.03 -0.35 -8.42
C VAL A 10 18.89 -1.00 -9.80
N ALA A 11 19.98 -1.55 -10.35
CA ALA A 11 19.97 -2.24 -11.62
C ALA A 11 19.03 -3.46 -11.63
N LYS A 12 19.03 -4.24 -10.55
CA LYS A 12 18.10 -5.37 -10.37
C LYS A 12 16.65 -4.90 -10.30
N ILE A 13 16.37 -3.89 -9.48
CA ILE A 13 15.02 -3.32 -9.31
C ILE A 13 14.47 -2.81 -10.64
N CYS A 14 15.26 -2.04 -11.37
CA CYS A 14 14.86 -1.43 -12.64
C CYS A 14 14.97 -2.40 -13.82
N LYS A 15 15.46 -3.64 -13.62
CA LYS A 15 15.75 -4.63 -14.66
C LYS A 15 16.64 -4.08 -15.79
N VAL A 16 17.69 -3.34 -15.43
CA VAL A 16 18.68 -2.77 -16.36
C VAL A 16 20.11 -3.20 -16.03
N ALA A 17 21.06 -2.94 -16.92
CA ALA A 17 22.48 -3.17 -16.64
C ALA A 17 23.04 -2.19 -15.57
N PRO A 18 23.94 -2.61 -14.66
CA PRO A 18 24.56 -1.72 -13.67
C PRO A 18 25.30 -0.50 -14.25
N ARG A 19 25.81 -0.64 -15.48
CA ARG A 19 26.43 0.47 -16.23
C ARG A 19 25.40 1.56 -16.56
N THR A 20 24.16 1.20 -16.86
CA THR A 20 23.08 2.15 -17.14
C THR A 20 22.78 3.00 -15.91
N VAL A 21 22.66 2.38 -14.74
CA VAL A 21 22.46 3.10 -13.47
C VAL A 21 23.65 4.01 -13.15
N SER A 22 24.87 3.54 -13.39
CA SER A 22 26.07 4.35 -13.20
C SER A 22 26.06 5.59 -14.09
N LYS A 23 25.62 5.47 -15.36
CA LYS A 23 25.44 6.61 -16.27
C LYS A 23 24.37 7.59 -15.77
N TRP A 24 23.23 7.11 -15.28
CA TRP A 24 22.19 7.99 -14.70
C TRP A 24 22.73 8.78 -13.51
N PHE A 25 23.52 8.13 -12.66
CA PHE A 25 24.16 8.80 -11.52
C PHE A 25 25.20 9.82 -11.96
N ASP A 26 26.14 9.42 -12.83
CA ASP A 26 27.27 10.26 -13.22
C ASP A 26 26.83 11.46 -14.09
N SER A 27 25.71 11.34 -14.79
CA SER A 27 25.07 12.46 -15.50
C SER A 27 24.22 13.38 -14.60
N GLY A 28 24.10 13.05 -13.31
CA GLY A 28 23.29 13.81 -12.35
C GLY A 28 21.78 13.59 -12.44
N ARG A 29 21.31 12.74 -13.37
CA ARG A 29 19.88 12.41 -13.51
C ARG A 29 19.35 11.64 -12.29
N LEU A 30 20.14 10.70 -11.78
CA LEU A 30 19.83 9.96 -10.55
C LEU A 30 20.71 10.46 -9.42
N ARG A 31 20.11 11.19 -8.46
CA ARG A 31 20.84 11.79 -7.35
C ARG A 31 21.32 10.77 -6.32
N GLY A 32 22.48 11.03 -5.74
CA GLY A 32 23.04 10.29 -4.61
C GLY A 32 24.44 10.79 -4.27
N TYR A 33 25.23 9.98 -3.58
CA TYR A 33 26.57 10.35 -3.14
C TYR A 33 27.58 9.23 -3.39
N ARG A 34 28.86 9.61 -3.43
CA ARG A 34 29.98 8.66 -3.48
C ARG A 34 30.52 8.46 -2.07
N ILE A 35 31.01 7.25 -1.79
CA ILE A 35 31.67 6.99 -0.51
C ILE A 35 33.09 7.61 -0.57
N PRO A 36 33.50 8.41 0.42
CA PRO A 36 34.86 8.94 0.47
C PRO A 36 35.90 7.81 0.38
N GLY A 37 36.89 7.97 -0.50
CA GLY A 37 37.93 6.95 -0.72
C GLY A 37 37.52 5.76 -1.58
N SER A 38 36.30 5.74 -2.14
CA SER A 38 35.84 4.67 -3.04
C SER A 38 35.15 5.23 -4.28
N GLN A 39 35.15 4.44 -5.36
CA GLN A 39 34.36 4.72 -6.57
C GLN A 39 32.90 4.25 -6.45
N ASP A 40 32.54 3.70 -5.29
CA ASP A 40 31.20 3.25 -4.98
C ASP A 40 30.19 4.38 -4.88
N ARG A 41 29.06 4.18 -5.55
CA ARG A 41 27.91 5.07 -5.54
C ARG A 41 26.87 4.55 -4.56
N ARG A 42 26.19 5.47 -3.89
CA ARG A 42 25.10 5.21 -2.95
C ARG A 42 23.91 6.10 -3.34
N ILE A 43 22.77 5.46 -3.56
CA ILE A 43 21.55 6.09 -4.05
C ILE A 43 20.52 6.02 -2.92
N PRO A 44 20.23 7.14 -2.25
CA PRO A 44 19.15 7.20 -1.28
C PRO A 44 17.83 6.78 -1.90
N ARG A 45 17.01 6.07 -1.12
CA ARG A 45 15.72 5.58 -1.57
C ARG A 45 14.84 6.68 -2.17
N GLU A 46 14.71 7.80 -1.47
CA GLU A 46 13.92 8.95 -1.91
C GLU A 46 14.29 9.45 -3.32
N HIS A 47 15.59 9.46 -3.65
CA HIS A 47 16.08 9.92 -4.94
C HIS A 47 15.77 8.91 -6.05
N LEU A 48 15.86 7.61 -5.74
CA LEU A 48 15.49 6.56 -6.68
C LEU A 48 14.00 6.61 -6.99
N LEU A 49 13.15 6.73 -5.97
CA LEU A 49 11.70 6.78 -6.16
C LEU A 49 11.28 7.98 -7.00
N ARG A 50 11.82 9.17 -6.68
CA ARG A 50 11.58 10.37 -7.46
C ARG A 50 11.98 10.18 -8.91
N PHE A 51 13.19 9.66 -9.15
CA PHE A 51 13.70 9.41 -10.50
C PHE A 51 12.79 8.46 -11.30
N LEU A 52 12.35 7.37 -10.68
CA LEU A 52 11.49 6.38 -11.36
C LEU A 52 10.09 6.97 -11.65
N LYS A 53 9.48 7.66 -10.69
CA LYS A 53 8.19 8.34 -10.88
C LYS A 53 8.28 9.41 -12.00
N GLU A 54 9.31 10.26 -11.99
CA GLU A 54 9.53 11.30 -13.01
C GLU A 54 9.70 10.73 -14.43
N HIS A 55 10.31 9.55 -14.56
CA HIS A 55 10.58 8.92 -15.86
C HIS A 55 9.54 7.86 -16.25
N GLY A 56 8.46 7.70 -15.48
CA GLY A 56 7.42 6.71 -15.73
C GLY A 56 7.94 5.26 -15.71
N MET A 57 9.00 5.00 -14.94
CA MET A 57 9.60 3.67 -14.84
C MET A 57 8.90 2.82 -13.79
N PRO A 58 8.74 1.49 -14.00
CA PRO A 58 8.20 0.60 -13.00
C PRO A 58 9.04 0.62 -11.72
N LEU A 59 8.39 0.72 -10.57
CA LEU A 59 9.08 0.66 -9.28
C LEU A 59 9.50 -0.78 -8.92
N GLY A 60 8.93 -1.79 -9.60
CA GLY A 60 9.28 -3.20 -9.42
C GLY A 60 9.07 -3.64 -7.97
N ASP A 61 10.05 -4.33 -7.40
CA ASP A 61 9.99 -4.81 -6.01
C ASP A 61 9.94 -3.67 -4.98
N LEU A 62 10.24 -2.42 -5.38
CA LEU A 62 10.02 -1.26 -4.51
C LEU A 62 8.54 -0.90 -4.38
N GLU A 63 7.64 -1.34 -5.26
CA GLU A 63 6.21 -0.96 -5.19
C GLU A 63 5.59 -1.26 -3.83
N ALA A 64 5.86 -2.44 -3.27
CA ALA A 64 5.37 -2.85 -1.96
C ALA A 64 5.92 -1.97 -0.82
N GLU A 65 7.10 -1.39 -1.01
CA GLU A 65 7.66 -0.48 -0.03
C GLU A 65 7.20 0.97 -0.23
N VAL A 66 6.84 1.35 -1.45
CA VAL A 66 6.56 2.74 -1.86
C VAL A 66 5.11 3.10 -1.71
N TYR A 67 4.21 2.18 -2.02
CA TYR A 67 2.79 2.43 -1.91
C TYR A 67 2.21 1.66 -0.73
N ASN A 68 1.41 2.35 0.06
CA ASN A 68 0.40 1.75 0.90
C ASN A 68 -0.72 1.26 -0.02
N LYS A 69 -0.81 -0.05 -0.17
CA LYS A 69 -1.76 -0.72 -1.05
C LYS A 69 -3.08 -0.90 -0.33
N VAL A 70 -4.13 -0.30 -0.87
CA VAL A 70 -5.49 -0.33 -0.30
C VAL A 70 -6.41 -1.06 -1.27
N LEU A 71 -7.00 -2.17 -0.84
CA LEU A 71 -8.06 -2.83 -1.58
C LEU A 71 -9.41 -2.38 -1.02
N VAL A 72 -10.34 -2.00 -1.90
CA VAL A 72 -11.68 -1.56 -1.49
C VAL A 72 -12.70 -2.57 -1.97
N VAL A 73 -13.50 -3.11 -1.06
CA VAL A 73 -14.49 -4.14 -1.36
C VAL A 73 -15.89 -3.57 -1.21
N GLY A 74 -16.72 -3.77 -2.24
CA GLY A 74 -18.15 -3.44 -2.15
C GLY A 74 -18.48 -1.95 -2.17
N ALA A 75 -17.53 -1.10 -2.56
CA ALA A 75 -17.72 0.34 -2.54
C ALA A 75 -18.58 0.86 -3.69
N ASP A 76 -19.42 1.84 -3.36
CA ASP A 76 -20.15 2.66 -4.32
C ASP A 76 -19.26 3.79 -4.89
N ALA A 77 -19.76 4.46 -5.94
CA ALA A 77 -19.05 5.58 -6.54
C ALA A 77 -18.72 6.72 -5.55
N PRO A 78 -19.61 7.10 -4.60
CA PRO A 78 -19.29 8.06 -3.54
C PRO A 78 -18.09 7.66 -2.67
N LEU A 79 -18.07 6.43 -2.13
CA LEU A 79 -16.95 5.94 -1.30
C LEU A 79 -15.64 5.94 -2.10
N LEU A 80 -15.67 5.48 -3.35
CA LEU A 80 -14.49 5.49 -4.21
C LEU A 80 -14.00 6.90 -4.52
N ALA A 81 -14.90 7.88 -4.69
CA ALA A 81 -14.53 9.27 -4.91
C ALA A 81 -13.81 9.85 -3.68
N ILE A 82 -14.36 9.64 -2.49
CA ILE A 82 -13.75 10.08 -1.22
C ILE A 82 -12.36 9.45 -1.05
N LEU A 83 -12.24 8.13 -1.27
CA LEU A 83 -10.96 7.45 -1.13
C LEU A 83 -9.95 7.95 -2.16
N ARG A 84 -10.32 8.15 -3.42
CA ARG A 84 -9.41 8.69 -4.44
C ARG A 84 -8.98 10.14 -4.16
N GLU A 85 -9.86 10.94 -3.57
CA GLU A 85 -9.56 12.32 -3.21
C GLU A 85 -8.50 12.41 -2.11
N HIS A 86 -8.61 11.56 -1.08
CA HIS A 86 -7.78 11.61 0.13
C HIS A 86 -6.61 10.60 0.16
N LEU A 87 -6.67 9.53 -0.63
CA LEU A 87 -5.62 8.51 -0.79
C LEU A 87 -5.04 8.59 -2.21
N ARG A 88 -4.38 9.70 -2.51
CA ARG A 88 -3.82 9.96 -3.84
C ARG A 88 -2.58 9.10 -4.10
N GLU A 89 -2.36 8.74 -5.36
CA GLU A 89 -1.11 8.07 -5.78
C GLU A 89 0.13 8.94 -5.57
N SER A 90 -0.02 10.26 -5.57
CA SER A 90 1.04 11.20 -5.19
C SER A 90 1.48 11.05 -3.74
N ASP A 91 0.58 10.57 -2.88
CA ASP A 91 0.74 10.49 -1.42
C ASP A 91 1.09 9.06 -0.98
N ASP A 92 1.71 8.29 -1.88
CA ASP A 92 2.17 6.93 -1.63
C ASP A 92 1.02 5.95 -1.33
N PHE A 93 -0.14 6.12 -1.96
CA PHE A 93 -1.23 5.12 -1.95
C PHE A 93 -1.45 4.49 -3.32
N ARG A 94 -1.85 3.22 -3.35
CA ARG A 94 -2.38 2.58 -4.57
C ARG A 94 -3.67 1.88 -4.23
N ILE A 95 -4.72 2.15 -5.00
CA ILE A 95 -6.07 1.64 -4.72
C ILE A 95 -6.49 0.64 -5.78
N GLU A 96 -6.87 -0.56 -5.37
CA GLU A 96 -7.63 -1.50 -6.20
C GLU A 96 -9.03 -1.72 -5.61
N THR A 97 -9.95 -2.23 -6.44
CA THR A 97 -11.34 -2.47 -6.04
C THR A 97 -11.74 -3.91 -6.32
N ALA A 98 -12.63 -4.45 -5.49
CA ALA A 98 -13.30 -5.72 -5.70
C ALA A 98 -14.81 -5.57 -5.48
N ALA A 99 -15.63 -6.20 -6.32
CA ALA A 99 -17.08 -6.13 -6.23
C ALA A 99 -17.71 -7.21 -5.34
N SER A 100 -16.95 -8.26 -4.98
CA SER A 100 -17.46 -9.42 -4.23
C SER A 100 -16.38 -10.02 -3.34
N GLY A 101 -16.77 -10.90 -2.41
CA GLY A 101 -15.80 -11.63 -1.59
C GLY A 101 -14.85 -12.53 -2.38
N PHE A 102 -15.33 -13.13 -3.47
CA PHE A 102 -14.49 -13.95 -4.36
C PHE A 102 -13.42 -13.12 -5.07
N GLU A 103 -13.84 -11.98 -5.65
CA GLU A 103 -12.89 -11.07 -6.28
C GLU A 103 -11.93 -10.48 -5.23
N ALA A 104 -12.41 -10.18 -4.03
CA ALA A 104 -11.57 -9.68 -2.94
C ALA A 104 -10.44 -10.66 -2.60
N GLY A 105 -10.72 -11.97 -2.57
CA GLY A 105 -9.68 -12.99 -2.39
C GLY A 105 -8.65 -13.01 -3.53
N ILE A 106 -9.10 -13.02 -4.79
CA ILE A 106 -8.20 -12.99 -5.96
C ILE A 106 -7.32 -11.73 -5.95
N ARG A 107 -7.91 -10.58 -5.62
CA ARG A 107 -7.21 -9.30 -5.53
C ARG A 107 -6.25 -9.29 -4.35
N ALA A 108 -6.63 -9.83 -3.19
CA ALA A 108 -5.74 -9.92 -2.05
C ALA A 108 -4.47 -10.71 -2.38
N GLU A 109 -4.60 -11.85 -3.06
CA GLU A 109 -3.48 -12.69 -3.49
C GLU A 109 -2.55 -12.01 -4.52
N SER A 110 -3.12 -11.29 -5.49
CA SER A 110 -2.31 -10.68 -6.55
C SER A 110 -1.75 -9.30 -6.17
N PHE A 111 -2.50 -8.53 -5.40
CA PHE A 111 -2.17 -7.15 -5.03
C PHE A 111 -1.33 -7.08 -3.75
N HIS A 112 -1.50 -8.05 -2.83
CA HIS A 112 -0.97 -8.04 -1.47
C HIS A 112 -1.23 -6.70 -0.75
N PRO A 113 -2.51 -6.38 -0.45
CA PRO A 113 -2.88 -5.11 0.16
C PRO A 113 -2.33 -4.98 1.58
N ASP A 114 -1.84 -3.80 1.94
CA ASP A 114 -1.52 -3.45 3.33
C ASP A 114 -2.81 -3.26 4.15
N CYS A 115 -3.86 -2.75 3.50
CA CYS A 115 -5.17 -2.50 4.08
C CYS A 115 -6.31 -2.86 3.12
N ILE A 116 -7.40 -3.41 3.66
CA ILE A 116 -8.64 -3.69 2.97
C ILE A 116 -9.77 -2.92 3.65
N VAL A 117 -10.42 -2.05 2.88
CA VAL A 117 -11.61 -1.32 3.31
C VAL A 117 -12.84 -2.04 2.76
N ILE A 118 -13.71 -2.54 3.63
CA ILE A 118 -14.90 -3.30 3.25
C ILE A 118 -16.14 -2.49 3.59
N ASP A 119 -16.95 -2.17 2.58
CA ASP A 119 -18.26 -1.55 2.80
C ASP A 119 -19.28 -2.63 3.21
N LEU A 120 -19.89 -2.48 4.38
CA LEU A 120 -20.92 -3.40 4.88
C LEU A 120 -22.22 -3.34 4.06
N ALA A 121 -22.34 -2.41 3.10
CA ALA A 121 -23.43 -2.39 2.13
C ALA A 121 -23.55 -3.67 1.28
N VAL A 122 -22.47 -4.45 1.12
CA VAL A 122 -22.53 -5.79 0.50
C VAL A 122 -23.29 -6.81 1.34
N GLY A 123 -23.56 -6.48 2.60
CA GLY A 123 -24.21 -7.35 3.58
C GLY A 123 -23.24 -7.72 4.69
N ARG A 124 -23.69 -7.57 5.95
CA ARG A 124 -22.87 -7.84 7.15
C ARG A 124 -22.34 -9.28 7.21
N ILE A 125 -23.14 -10.25 6.75
CA ILE A 125 -22.75 -11.67 6.71
C ILE A 125 -21.61 -11.86 5.70
N GLU A 126 -21.76 -11.32 4.49
CA GLU A 126 -20.73 -11.45 3.45
C GLU A 126 -19.43 -10.75 3.87
N ALA A 127 -19.51 -9.51 4.36
CA ALA A 127 -18.36 -8.77 4.86
C ALA A 127 -17.63 -9.50 6.00
N GLY A 128 -18.37 -10.08 6.95
CA GLY A 128 -17.82 -10.90 8.02
C GLY A 128 -17.13 -12.16 7.48
N GLN A 129 -17.71 -12.83 6.48
CA GLN A 129 -17.12 -14.01 5.86
C GLN A 129 -15.81 -13.67 5.13
N ILE A 130 -15.76 -12.53 4.44
CA ILE A 130 -14.55 -12.01 3.78
C ILE A 130 -13.46 -11.78 4.83
N ALA A 131 -13.77 -11.05 5.90
CA ALA A 131 -12.82 -10.77 6.99
C ALA A 131 -12.28 -12.06 7.63
N GLN A 132 -13.16 -13.01 7.97
CA GLN A 132 -12.75 -14.29 8.56
C GLN A 132 -11.90 -15.13 7.62
N ASN A 133 -12.20 -15.14 6.32
CA ASN A 133 -11.40 -15.88 5.34
C ASN A 133 -10.00 -15.28 5.20
N LEU A 134 -9.88 -13.95 5.16
CA LEU A 134 -8.59 -13.26 5.14
C LEU A 134 -7.78 -13.55 6.41
N ARG A 135 -8.42 -13.53 7.58
CA ARG A 135 -7.77 -13.87 8.86
C ARG A 135 -7.28 -15.31 8.95
N LYS A 136 -7.91 -16.24 8.23
CA LYS A 136 -7.49 -17.65 8.14
C LYS A 136 -6.36 -17.87 7.14
N SER A 137 -6.15 -16.95 6.20
CA SER A 137 -5.03 -17.03 5.26
C SER A 137 -3.74 -16.58 5.95
N PRO A 138 -2.69 -17.40 6.02
CA PRO A 138 -1.41 -17.01 6.64
C PRO A 138 -0.84 -15.72 6.05
N ASP A 139 -1.00 -15.52 4.74
CA ASP A 139 -0.46 -14.37 4.02
C ASP A 139 -1.23 -13.06 4.27
N HIS A 140 -2.48 -13.15 4.77
CA HIS A 140 -3.35 -12.00 5.03
C HIS A 140 -3.84 -11.90 6.47
N ALA A 141 -3.35 -12.77 7.35
CA ALA A 141 -3.76 -12.84 8.76
C ALA A 141 -3.59 -11.49 9.46
N ASP A 142 -2.53 -10.76 9.12
CA ASP A 142 -2.19 -9.44 9.69
C ASP A 142 -2.60 -8.27 8.78
N THR A 143 -3.33 -8.49 7.68
CA THR A 143 -3.77 -7.41 6.79
C THR A 143 -4.75 -6.50 7.51
N ILE A 144 -4.61 -5.17 7.40
CA ILE A 144 -5.48 -4.25 8.13
C ILE A 144 -6.86 -4.26 7.50
N LEU A 145 -7.91 -4.53 8.27
CA LEU A 145 -9.29 -4.57 7.81
C LEU A 145 -10.07 -3.41 8.44
N ILE A 146 -10.68 -2.56 7.61
CA ILE A 146 -11.53 -1.45 8.07
C ILE A 146 -12.94 -1.64 7.52
N ALA A 147 -13.94 -1.58 8.39
CA ALA A 147 -15.35 -1.64 7.99
C ALA A 147 -15.90 -0.24 7.73
N ILE A 148 -16.66 -0.06 6.65
CA ILE A 148 -17.51 1.11 6.44
C ILE A 148 -18.97 0.69 6.66
N THR A 149 -19.69 1.35 7.55
CA THR A 149 -21.03 0.94 7.98
C THR A 149 -22.01 2.12 7.99
N SER A 150 -23.31 1.86 7.81
CA SER A 150 -24.35 2.89 8.03
C SER A 150 -24.81 2.97 9.49
N ASP A 151 -24.63 1.88 10.24
CA ASP A 151 -24.99 1.78 11.65
C ASP A 151 -23.84 2.25 12.55
N GLU A 152 -24.12 2.53 13.82
CA GLU A 152 -23.06 2.72 14.80
C GLU A 152 -22.23 1.43 14.92
N PRO A 153 -20.89 1.50 14.77
CA PRO A 153 -20.04 0.32 14.86
C PRO A 153 -20.01 -0.20 16.30
N GLY A 154 -20.58 -1.39 16.51
CA GLY A 154 -20.53 -2.10 17.78
C GLY A 154 -19.29 -3.00 17.92
N GLU A 155 -19.13 -3.59 19.10
CA GLU A 155 -18.01 -4.50 19.40
C GLU A 155 -17.99 -5.74 18.47
N GLU A 156 -19.13 -6.12 17.91
CA GLU A 156 -19.24 -7.29 17.04
C GLU A 156 -18.41 -7.16 15.75
N ILE A 157 -18.15 -5.93 15.28
CA ILE A 157 -17.30 -5.72 14.10
C ILE A 157 -15.87 -6.19 14.36
N TYR A 158 -15.33 -5.93 15.55
CA TYR A 158 -13.99 -6.38 15.92
C TYR A 158 -13.93 -7.90 16.10
N ALA A 159 -15.01 -8.50 16.63
CA ALA A 159 -15.13 -9.96 16.73
C ALA A 159 -15.14 -10.67 15.37
N LEU A 160 -15.55 -9.98 14.29
CA LEU A 160 -15.44 -10.48 12.91
C LEU A 160 -14.02 -10.39 12.34
N GLY A 161 -13.09 -9.75 13.05
CA GLY A 161 -11.68 -9.62 12.68
C GLY A 161 -11.30 -8.26 12.10
N PHE A 162 -12.18 -7.26 12.12
CA PHE A 162 -11.85 -5.90 11.70
C PHE A 162 -10.96 -5.20 12.74
N ASN A 163 -10.05 -4.35 12.26
CA ASN A 163 -9.18 -3.53 13.10
C ASN A 163 -9.80 -2.19 13.48
N ASP A 164 -10.67 -1.65 12.62
CA ASP A 164 -11.35 -0.37 12.83
C ASP A 164 -12.65 -0.31 12.03
N ALA A 165 -13.51 0.67 12.33
CA ALA A 165 -14.78 0.87 11.65
C ALA A 165 -15.16 2.36 11.57
N PHE A 166 -15.76 2.75 10.45
CA PHE A 166 -16.25 4.11 10.19
C PHE A 166 -17.74 4.10 9.84
N LYS A 167 -18.51 4.95 10.52
CA LYS A 167 -19.93 5.17 10.23
C LYS A 167 -20.11 6.19 9.11
N LYS A 168 -21.00 5.92 8.15
CA LYS A 168 -21.46 6.89 7.14
C LYS A 168 -22.43 7.91 7.76
N PRO A 169 -22.31 9.21 7.43
CA PRO A 169 -21.20 9.84 6.70
C PRO A 169 -19.95 9.96 7.59
N PHE A 170 -18.77 9.81 6.99
CA PHE A 170 -17.48 9.96 7.67
C PHE A 170 -16.61 11.00 6.96
N ASP A 171 -15.61 11.50 7.67
CA ASP A 171 -14.56 12.35 7.10
C ASP A 171 -13.51 11.49 6.37
N GLY A 172 -13.37 11.71 5.06
CA GLY A 172 -12.41 11.00 4.23
C GLY A 172 -10.94 11.25 4.60
N ALA A 173 -10.62 12.44 5.12
CA ALA A 173 -9.29 12.76 5.61
C ALA A 173 -8.96 11.96 6.87
N LEU A 174 -9.94 11.79 7.78
CA LEU A 174 -9.78 11.00 8.99
C LEU A 174 -9.59 9.51 8.66
N LEU A 175 -10.35 8.97 7.70
CA LEU A 175 -10.16 7.60 7.22
C LEU A 175 -8.77 7.41 6.63
N ALA A 176 -8.31 8.36 5.80
CA ALA A 176 -6.98 8.31 5.21
C ALA A 176 -5.85 8.35 6.25
N GLU A 177 -5.95 9.23 7.25
CA GLU A 177 -5.02 9.28 8.36
C GLU A 177 -5.00 7.97 9.15
N ARG A 178 -6.18 7.40 9.41
CA ARG A 178 -6.29 6.13 10.13
C ARG A 178 -5.62 4.98 9.37
N ILE A 179 -5.85 4.87 8.07
CA ILE A 179 -5.19 3.88 7.20
C ILE A 179 -3.67 4.06 7.29
N ARG A 180 -3.14 5.28 7.11
CA ARG A 180 -1.70 5.58 7.20
C ARG A 180 -1.12 5.12 8.53
N ARG A 181 -1.80 5.44 9.64
CA ARG A 181 -1.35 5.12 10.99
C ARG A 181 -1.28 3.61 11.21
N LEU A 182 -2.35 2.89 10.87
CA LEU A 182 -2.41 1.44 11.08
C LEU A 182 -1.34 0.72 10.24
N ILE A 183 -1.16 1.11 8.98
CA ILE A 183 -0.14 0.51 8.11
C ILE A 183 1.27 0.79 8.65
N SER A 184 1.52 2.02 9.12
CA SER A 184 2.82 2.39 9.67
C SER A 184 3.14 1.65 10.97
N GLN A 185 2.14 1.43 11.83
CA GLN A 185 2.28 0.66 13.06
C GLN A 185 2.62 -0.80 12.74
N LYS A 186 1.85 -1.45 11.85
CA LYS A 186 2.13 -2.82 11.41
C LYS A 186 3.57 -2.97 10.87
N LYS A 187 3.99 -2.08 9.98
CA LYS A 187 5.36 -2.09 9.41
C LYS A 187 6.46 -1.85 10.44
N ALA A 188 6.14 -1.23 11.58
CA ALA A 188 7.10 -1.03 12.68
C ALA A 188 7.18 -2.24 13.63
N ASP A 189 6.09 -3.00 13.75
CA ASP A 189 6.01 -4.20 14.58
C ASP A 189 6.55 -5.46 13.88
N GLU A 190 6.72 -5.42 12.55
CA GLU A 190 7.42 -6.44 11.77
C GLU A 190 8.95 -6.43 12.06
N PRO A 191 9.55 -7.53 12.56
CA PRO A 191 10.96 -7.59 12.98
C PRO A 191 12.00 -7.55 11.84
#